data_AF-A0AAP9GHI6-F1
#
_entry.id   AF-A0AAP9GHI6-F1
#
_cell.length_a   1.000
_cell.length_b   1.000
_cell.length_c   1.000
_cell.angle_alpha   90.00
_cell.angle_beta   90.00
_cell.angle_gamma   90.00
#
_symmetry.space_group_name_H-M   'P 1'
#
loop_
_entity.id
_entity.type
_entity.pdbx_description
1 polymer ?
#
loop_
_entity_poly.entity_id
_entity_poly.type
_entity_poly.pdbx_seq_one_letter_code
_entity_poly.pdbx_strand_id
1 'polypeptide(L)'
;MIENSFAITTTFVAYLLIMVAIGVYAYKRTSNSSDYFLGGRSLGPWPAALSAGASDMSGWLLLGLPGYAYAAGIEAFWLAGGLLVGTWLNWLISAKRLRTYSIQTDALTLPEFLSRRFNDKSKLIQTISAFFILLFFLFYTSSGLVAGGKLFETVFGLDYSIAVIIGTVCVVSYTLFGGFLAVSWTDLVQGLLMAAALMIVPVAVMDGGLGQLATDMHNINPELLTLWSDVKGEPLSAIAIISLVAWGLGYFGQPHILARFKASRSNKDLTTARRIAVGWTALSMAGAMLVGLVGLVWVTGHPGTQLDDGEKIFMLLVNTVFHPVIAGILLAAILAAVMSTADSQLLVSSSALAEDFYKQVIKPDATSEEVVMIGRVGVIVISLIALFLAMTPDSSVLGLVSYAWAGFGAAFGPAVVLSLYWSGMNRNGALAGILIGGVTIVVWKQLTGGWFDVYEIVPGIIFSTIAIVVVSKMTGGAAEEVLEQHKEYEKKLVELD
;
A
#
# COMPACT_ATOMS: atom_id res chain seq x y z
N MET A 1 11.72 -22.04 -23.27
CA MET A 1 11.10 -20.87 -22.59
C MET A 1 10.03 -20.15 -23.42
N ILE A 2 10.05 -20.16 -24.77
CA ILE A 2 9.02 -19.50 -25.61
C ILE A 2 7.71 -20.32 -25.77
N GLU A 3 7.74 -21.64 -25.53
CA GLU A 3 6.60 -22.54 -25.81
C GLU A 3 5.31 -22.24 -25.00
N ASN A 4 5.42 -21.56 -23.86
CA ASN A 4 4.28 -21.28 -22.97
C ASN A 4 3.72 -19.85 -23.09
N SER A 5 4.36 -18.99 -23.90
CA SER A 5 4.02 -17.57 -23.97
C SER A 5 2.58 -17.34 -24.44
N PHE A 6 2.07 -18.11 -25.39
CA PHE A 6 0.74 -17.86 -25.97
C PHE A 6 -0.40 -18.06 -24.95
N ALA A 7 -0.35 -19.16 -24.18
CA ALA A 7 -1.34 -19.44 -23.14
C ALA A 7 -1.32 -18.35 -22.05
N ILE A 8 -0.12 -18.00 -21.57
CA ILE A 8 0.04 -16.97 -20.54
C ILE A 8 -0.43 -15.61 -21.05
N THR A 9 -0.01 -15.18 -22.24
CA THR A 9 -0.48 -13.94 -22.86
C THR A 9 -2.01 -13.93 -23.00
N THR A 10 -2.62 -15.05 -23.44
CA THR A 10 -4.07 -15.16 -23.57
C THR A 10 -4.78 -14.97 -22.23
N THR A 11 -4.27 -15.58 -21.15
CA THR A 11 -4.83 -15.40 -19.81
C THR A 11 -4.67 -13.96 -19.30
N PHE A 12 -3.54 -13.30 -19.58
CA PHE A 12 -3.32 -11.90 -19.22
C PHE A 12 -4.29 -10.99 -19.96
N VAL A 13 -4.46 -11.18 -21.27
CA VAL A 13 -5.43 -10.39 -22.06
C VAL A 13 -6.85 -10.62 -21.55
N ALA A 14 -7.25 -11.87 -21.26
CA ALA A 14 -8.55 -12.17 -20.68
C ALA A 14 -8.76 -11.47 -19.33
N TYR A 15 -7.74 -11.53 -18.45
CA TYR A 15 -7.74 -10.84 -17.17
C TYR A 15 -7.91 -9.31 -17.34
N LEU A 16 -7.12 -8.68 -18.21
CA LEU A 16 -7.21 -7.24 -18.49
C LEU A 16 -8.59 -6.85 -19.02
N LEU A 17 -9.16 -7.65 -19.93
CA LEU A 17 -10.51 -7.41 -20.46
C LEU A 17 -11.59 -7.48 -19.36
N ILE A 18 -11.47 -8.42 -18.41
CA ILE A 18 -12.39 -8.50 -17.26
C ILE A 18 -12.25 -7.26 -16.38
N MET A 19 -11.02 -6.81 -16.10
CA MET A 19 -10.79 -5.60 -15.29
C MET A 19 -11.37 -4.35 -15.96
N VAL A 20 -11.13 -4.19 -17.27
CA VAL A 20 -11.71 -3.09 -18.04
C VAL A 20 -13.24 -3.16 -18.05
N ALA A 21 -13.84 -4.34 -18.21
CA ALA A 21 -15.29 -4.51 -18.18
C ALA A 21 -15.90 -4.10 -16.82
N ILE A 22 -15.30 -4.52 -15.71
CA ILE A 22 -15.70 -4.12 -14.36
C ILE A 22 -15.54 -2.60 -14.19
N GLY A 23 -14.41 -2.05 -14.62
CA GLY A 23 -14.12 -0.62 -14.54
C GLY A 23 -15.13 0.24 -15.31
N VAL A 24 -15.44 -0.13 -16.55
CA VAL A 24 -16.44 0.54 -17.39
C VAL A 24 -17.84 0.45 -16.78
N TYR A 25 -18.21 -0.71 -16.23
CA TYR A 25 -19.51 -0.88 -15.57
C TYR A 25 -19.66 0.03 -14.34
N ALA A 26 -18.61 0.13 -13.52
CA ALA A 26 -18.60 0.98 -12.35
C ALA A 26 -18.51 2.49 -12.71
N TYR A 27 -17.74 2.85 -13.75
CA TYR A 27 -17.60 4.22 -14.23
C TYR A 27 -18.94 4.84 -14.68
N LYS A 28 -19.84 4.03 -15.24
CA LYS A 28 -21.20 4.49 -15.59
C LYS A 28 -22.03 4.99 -14.39
N ARG A 29 -21.54 4.79 -13.16
CA ARG A 29 -22.13 5.29 -11.91
C ARG A 29 -21.40 6.51 -11.34
N THR A 30 -20.43 7.07 -12.07
CA THR A 30 -19.68 8.26 -11.67
C THR A 30 -20.20 9.48 -12.41
N SER A 31 -20.72 10.46 -11.67
CA SER A 31 -21.34 11.66 -12.26
C SER A 31 -20.67 12.98 -11.84
N ASN A 32 -20.00 13.00 -10.69
CA ASN A 32 -19.42 14.21 -10.10
C ASN A 32 -18.08 13.92 -9.38
N SER A 33 -17.44 14.94 -8.81
CA SER A 33 -16.13 14.80 -8.13
C SER A 33 -16.18 13.94 -6.86
N SER A 34 -17.29 13.95 -6.11
CA SER A 34 -17.47 13.07 -4.94
C SER A 34 -17.56 11.60 -5.35
N ASP A 35 -18.26 11.31 -6.46
CA ASP A 35 -18.30 9.97 -7.04
C ASP A 35 -16.92 9.55 -7.56
N TYR A 36 -16.18 10.48 -8.19
CA TYR A 36 -14.89 10.19 -8.79
C TYR A 36 -13.79 9.96 -7.74
N PHE A 37 -13.73 10.76 -6.68
CA PHE A 37 -12.66 10.67 -5.67
C PHE A 37 -13.00 9.83 -4.44
N LEU A 38 -14.29 9.62 -4.12
CA LEU A 38 -14.71 8.90 -2.92
C LEU A 38 -15.85 7.89 -3.16
N GLY A 39 -16.27 7.70 -4.42
CA GLY A 39 -17.32 6.74 -4.76
C GLY A 39 -18.66 7.02 -4.09
N GLY A 40 -18.97 8.29 -3.79
CA GLY A 40 -20.22 8.69 -3.14
C GLY A 40 -20.42 8.09 -1.74
N ARG A 41 -19.34 7.64 -1.09
CA ARG A 41 -19.37 6.94 0.22
C ARG A 41 -20.30 5.71 0.23
N SER A 42 -20.33 4.95 -0.86
CA SER A 42 -21.24 3.81 -1.01
C SER A 42 -20.60 2.44 -0.80
N LEU A 43 -19.35 2.36 -0.32
CA LEU A 43 -18.66 1.08 -0.22
C LEU A 43 -19.25 0.20 0.89
N GLY A 44 -19.73 -0.98 0.48
CA GLY A 44 -20.06 -2.07 1.40
C GLY A 44 -18.80 -2.70 2.02
N PRO A 45 -18.97 -3.64 2.96
CA PRO A 45 -17.85 -4.16 3.76
C PRO A 45 -16.81 -4.93 2.94
N TRP A 46 -17.23 -5.67 1.91
CA TRP A 46 -16.33 -6.45 1.05
C TRP A 46 -15.45 -5.57 0.16
N PRO A 47 -16.00 -4.66 -0.68
CA PRO A 47 -15.17 -3.73 -1.45
C PRO A 47 -14.29 -2.87 -0.54
N ALA A 48 -14.79 -2.36 0.59
CA ALA A 48 -13.99 -1.56 1.51
C ALA A 48 -12.78 -2.33 2.06
N ALA A 49 -12.98 -3.60 2.45
CA ALA A 49 -11.94 -4.44 3.02
C ALA A 49 -10.90 -4.88 1.98
N LEU A 50 -11.35 -5.47 0.87
CA LEU A 50 -10.43 -6.03 -0.13
C LEU A 50 -9.82 -4.96 -1.01
N SER A 51 -10.49 -3.82 -1.23
CA SER A 51 -9.83 -2.68 -1.88
C SER A 51 -8.75 -2.07 -1.01
N ALA A 52 -9.01 -1.91 0.29
CA ALA A 52 -7.97 -1.47 1.22
C ALA A 52 -6.81 -2.46 1.25
N GLY A 53 -7.08 -3.77 1.32
CA GLY A 53 -6.04 -4.80 1.38
C GLY A 53 -5.25 -4.96 0.06
N ALA A 54 -5.90 -5.00 -1.09
CA ALA A 54 -5.21 -5.18 -2.38
C ALA A 54 -4.31 -3.98 -2.71
N SER A 55 -4.81 -2.76 -2.49
CA SER A 55 -4.04 -1.53 -2.74
C SER A 55 -2.89 -1.29 -1.75
N ASP A 56 -2.96 -1.92 -0.58
CA ASP A 56 -1.94 -1.93 0.46
C ASP A 56 -0.83 -2.96 0.18
N MET A 57 -1.25 -4.20 -0.10
CA MET A 57 -0.35 -5.33 -0.19
C MET A 57 0.47 -5.36 -1.49
N SER A 58 -0.03 -4.76 -2.57
CA SER A 58 0.70 -4.50 -3.82
C SER A 58 1.52 -5.66 -4.41
N GLY A 59 2.38 -5.36 -5.40
CA GLY A 59 3.36 -6.31 -5.90
C GLY A 59 4.32 -6.83 -4.83
N TRP A 60 4.58 -6.07 -3.75
CA TRP A 60 5.51 -6.50 -2.70
C TRP A 60 5.03 -7.76 -1.95
N LEU A 61 3.72 -7.97 -1.82
CA LEU A 61 3.18 -9.18 -1.17
C LEU A 61 3.49 -10.46 -1.95
N LEU A 62 3.49 -10.42 -3.29
CA LEU A 62 3.78 -11.61 -4.11
C LEU A 62 5.27 -11.74 -4.47
N LEU A 63 6.05 -10.67 -4.37
CA LEU A 63 7.47 -10.64 -4.75
C LEU A 63 8.37 -10.43 -3.52
N GLY A 64 8.22 -9.28 -2.85
CA GLY A 64 9.06 -8.84 -1.73
C GLY A 64 9.00 -9.76 -0.51
N LEU A 65 7.81 -10.05 0.03
CA LEU A 65 7.69 -10.89 1.23
C LEU A 65 8.11 -12.35 0.99
N PRO A 66 7.70 -13.02 -0.10
CA PRO A 66 8.21 -14.33 -0.43
C PRO A 66 9.72 -14.32 -0.64
N GLY A 67 10.27 -13.29 -1.30
CA GLY A 67 11.71 -13.14 -1.48
C GLY A 67 12.46 -12.96 -0.16
N TYR A 68 11.90 -12.19 0.78
CA TYR A 68 12.48 -12.05 2.11
C TYR A 68 12.40 -13.35 2.91
N ALA A 69 11.25 -14.05 2.90
CA ALA A 69 11.10 -15.35 3.56
C ALA A 69 11.99 -16.44 2.93
N TYR A 70 12.22 -16.39 1.62
CA TYR A 70 13.18 -17.24 0.91
C TYR A 70 14.62 -17.00 1.40
N ALA A 71 15.00 -15.74 1.60
CA ALA A 71 16.34 -15.36 2.03
C ALA A 71 16.59 -15.57 3.52
N ALA A 72 15.55 -15.38 4.35
CA ALA A 72 15.68 -15.21 5.80
C ALA A 72 14.97 -16.29 6.62
N GLY A 73 14.12 -17.12 6.01
CA GLY A 73 13.33 -18.11 6.73
C GLY A 73 12.20 -17.49 7.55
N ILE A 74 11.93 -18.04 8.74
CA ILE A 74 10.78 -17.62 9.53
C ILE A 74 10.94 -16.28 10.25
N GLU A 75 12.15 -15.69 10.31
CA GLU A 75 12.33 -14.35 10.89
C GLU A 75 11.48 -13.29 10.16
N ALA A 76 11.13 -13.55 8.88
CA ALA A 76 10.21 -12.73 8.10
C ALA A 76 8.84 -12.55 8.79
N PHE A 77 8.52 -13.38 9.79
CA PHE A 77 7.38 -13.22 10.67
C PHE A 77 7.37 -11.87 11.41
N TRP A 78 8.51 -11.27 11.75
CA TRP A 78 8.51 -9.95 12.39
C TRP A 78 7.90 -8.87 11.51
N LEU A 79 8.17 -8.93 10.21
CA LEU A 79 7.58 -8.02 9.23
C LEU A 79 6.10 -8.35 8.99
N ALA A 80 5.78 -9.61 8.70
CA ALA A 80 4.41 -10.06 8.42
C ALA A 80 3.47 -9.86 9.63
N GLY A 81 3.95 -10.23 10.82
CA GLY A 81 3.24 -10.07 12.10
C GLY A 81 3.08 -8.62 12.51
N GLY A 82 4.13 -7.81 12.36
CA GLY A 82 4.06 -6.36 12.57
C GLY A 82 3.02 -5.70 11.70
N LEU A 83 2.99 -6.07 10.41
CA LEU A 83 1.96 -5.60 9.48
C LEU A 83 0.56 -6.06 9.87
N LEU A 84 0.35 -7.34 10.18
CA LEU A 84 -0.96 -7.86 10.58
C LEU A 84 -1.52 -7.14 11.82
N VAL A 85 -0.68 -6.91 12.83
CA VAL A 85 -1.04 -6.14 14.02
C VAL A 85 -1.34 -4.68 13.64
N GLY A 86 -0.52 -4.08 12.79
CA GLY A 86 -0.73 -2.73 12.26
C GLY A 86 -2.06 -2.58 11.51
N THR A 87 -2.40 -3.51 10.63
CA THR A 87 -3.69 -3.55 9.93
C THR A 87 -4.83 -3.59 10.94
N TRP A 88 -4.79 -4.53 11.87
CA TRP A 88 -5.84 -4.69 12.87
C TRP A 88 -6.02 -3.44 13.73
N LEU A 89 -4.91 -2.86 14.22
CA LEU A 89 -4.92 -1.63 15.01
C LEU A 89 -5.45 -0.45 14.20
N ASN A 90 -5.04 -0.27 12.95
CA ASN A 90 -5.51 0.83 12.12
C ASN A 90 -7.02 0.76 11.85
N TRP A 91 -7.54 -0.42 11.54
CA TRP A 91 -8.99 -0.62 11.39
C TRP A 91 -9.75 -0.41 12.70
N LEU A 92 -9.18 -0.81 13.83
CA LEU A 92 -9.78 -0.65 15.15
C LEU A 92 -9.81 0.82 15.61
N ILE A 93 -8.71 1.54 15.42
CA ILE A 93 -8.47 2.88 15.97
C ILE A 93 -8.97 3.96 15.00
N SER A 94 -8.64 3.84 13.71
CA SER A 94 -8.81 4.93 12.74
C SER A 94 -10.14 4.86 12.00
N ALA A 95 -10.59 3.67 11.58
CA ALA A 95 -11.60 3.55 10.53
C ALA A 95 -12.93 4.24 10.85
N LYS A 96 -13.56 3.89 11.98
CA LYS A 96 -14.86 4.46 12.40
C LYS A 96 -14.75 5.97 12.62
N ARG A 97 -13.72 6.38 13.34
CA ARG A 97 -13.48 7.78 13.72
C ARG A 97 -13.22 8.66 12.51
N LEU A 98 -12.34 8.23 11.62
CA LEU A 98 -12.02 8.97 10.40
C LEU A 98 -13.22 9.07 9.45
N ARG A 99 -14.01 8.00 9.31
CA ARG A 99 -15.25 8.05 8.54
C ARG A 99 -16.19 9.13 9.08
N THR A 100 -16.58 9.04 10.34
CA THR A 100 -17.48 10.00 11.00
C THR A 100 -16.97 11.44 10.86
N TYR A 101 -15.70 11.69 11.18
CA TYR A 101 -15.17 13.05 11.18
C TYR A 101 -15.04 13.62 9.76
N SER A 102 -14.69 12.78 8.78
CA SER A 102 -14.64 13.21 7.38
C SER A 102 -16.03 13.54 6.80
N ILE A 103 -17.11 12.97 7.34
CA ILE A 103 -18.49 13.32 6.95
C ILE A 103 -18.85 14.69 7.53
N GLN A 104 -18.58 14.93 8.81
CA GLN A 104 -18.86 16.23 9.44
C GLN A 104 -18.09 17.37 8.77
N THR A 105 -16.84 17.12 8.39
CA THR A 105 -16.00 18.11 7.70
C THR A 105 -16.23 18.14 6.18
N ASP A 106 -17.06 17.25 5.63
CA ASP A 106 -17.30 17.13 4.19
C ASP A 106 -16.02 17.03 3.33
N ALA A 107 -15.00 16.36 3.85
CA ALA A 107 -13.69 16.27 3.21
C ALA A 107 -13.57 15.09 2.25
N LEU A 108 -13.15 15.34 1.01
CA LEU A 108 -12.92 14.34 -0.04
C LEU A 108 -11.53 13.71 0.08
N THR A 109 -10.48 14.50 0.31
CA THR A 109 -9.09 14.02 0.44
C THR A 109 -8.63 13.96 1.90
N LEU A 110 -7.49 13.32 2.16
CA LEU A 110 -6.86 13.35 3.49
C LEU A 110 -6.29 14.74 3.84
N PRO A 111 -5.58 15.43 2.92
CA PRO A 111 -5.15 16.82 3.12
C PRO A 111 -6.31 17.77 3.45
N GLU A 112 -7.42 17.64 2.74
CA GLU A 112 -8.61 18.44 2.98
C GLU A 112 -9.22 18.15 4.35
N PHE A 113 -9.28 16.87 4.77
CA PHE A 113 -9.74 16.51 6.10
C PHE A 113 -8.91 17.21 7.18
N LEU A 114 -7.59 17.14 7.09
CA LEU A 114 -6.70 17.78 8.07
C LEU A 114 -6.85 19.31 8.04
N SER A 115 -6.95 19.92 6.86
CA SER A 115 -7.18 21.36 6.73
C SER A 115 -8.49 21.80 7.37
N ARG A 116 -9.61 21.12 7.06
CA ARG A 116 -10.94 21.44 7.60
C ARG A 116 -11.07 21.12 9.09
N ARG A 117 -10.45 20.03 9.57
CA ARG A 117 -10.35 19.65 11.00
C ARG A 117 -9.82 20.78 11.87
N PHE A 118 -8.88 21.57 11.35
CA PHE A 118 -8.22 22.66 12.09
C PHE A 118 -8.61 24.07 11.62
N ASN A 119 -9.65 24.20 10.79
CA ASN A 119 -10.10 25.46 10.19
C ASN A 119 -8.93 26.24 9.53
N ASP A 120 -8.07 25.54 8.78
CA ASP A 120 -6.88 26.14 8.17
C ASP A 120 -7.22 27.03 6.97
N LYS A 121 -7.36 28.34 7.24
CA LYS A 121 -7.62 29.37 6.22
C LYS A 121 -6.44 29.60 5.26
N SER A 122 -5.22 29.23 5.64
CA SER A 122 -4.02 29.45 4.82
C SER A 122 -3.81 28.40 3.73
N LYS A 123 -4.53 27.27 3.82
CA LYS A 123 -4.38 26.10 2.94
C LYS A 123 -2.99 25.45 2.95
N LEU A 124 -2.12 25.81 3.89
CA LEU A 124 -0.77 25.25 3.99
C LEU A 124 -0.77 23.78 4.39
N ILE A 125 -1.67 23.34 5.29
CA ILE A 125 -1.79 21.91 5.60
C ILE A 125 -2.12 21.12 4.34
N GLN A 126 -3.07 21.61 3.55
CA GLN A 126 -3.54 20.95 2.33
C GLN A 126 -2.42 20.89 1.28
N THR A 127 -1.76 22.01 1.01
CA THR A 127 -0.69 22.12 0.00
C THR A 127 0.55 21.31 0.36
N ILE A 128 1.02 21.38 1.61
CA ILE A 128 2.21 20.63 2.06
C ILE A 128 1.92 19.13 2.13
N SER A 129 0.72 18.74 2.54
CA SER A 129 0.32 17.34 2.49
C SER A 129 0.29 16.83 1.06
N ALA A 130 -0.23 17.61 0.10
CA ALA A 130 -0.22 17.25 -1.32
C ALA A 130 1.20 17.03 -1.83
N PHE A 131 2.16 17.89 -1.46
CA PHE A 131 3.58 17.71 -1.80
C PHE A 131 4.13 16.36 -1.32
N PHE A 132 3.99 16.03 -0.03
CA PHE A 132 4.49 14.75 0.49
C PHE A 132 3.75 13.55 -0.09
N ILE A 133 2.44 13.70 -0.39
CA ILE A 133 1.67 12.67 -1.07
C ILE A 133 2.27 12.37 -2.44
N LEU A 134 2.49 13.40 -3.26
CA LEU A 134 3.06 13.27 -4.59
C LEU A 134 4.48 12.70 -4.53
N LEU A 135 5.30 13.17 -3.60
CA LEU A 135 6.68 12.70 -3.42
C LEU A 135 6.75 11.19 -3.11
N PHE A 136 6.04 10.73 -2.08
CA PHE A 136 6.14 9.33 -1.66
C PHE A 136 5.37 8.38 -2.58
N PHE A 137 4.25 8.81 -3.19
CA PHE A 137 3.56 7.97 -4.17
C PHE A 137 4.38 7.76 -5.43
N LEU A 138 5.23 8.71 -5.82
CA LEU A 138 6.10 8.53 -6.98
C LEU A 138 7.07 7.35 -6.78
N PHE A 139 7.65 7.19 -5.59
CA PHE A 139 8.48 6.01 -5.26
C PHE A 139 7.64 4.73 -5.15
N TYR A 140 6.45 4.82 -4.57
CA TYR A 140 5.59 3.65 -4.41
C TYR A 140 5.04 3.16 -5.77
N THR A 141 4.60 4.05 -6.65
CA THR A 141 4.15 3.69 -7.98
C THR A 141 5.31 3.11 -8.79
N SER A 142 6.52 3.69 -8.66
CA SER A 142 7.73 3.13 -9.26
C SER A 142 7.99 1.69 -8.82
N SER A 143 7.77 1.33 -7.54
CA SER A 143 7.95 -0.06 -7.08
C SER A 143 6.99 -1.03 -7.76
N GLY A 144 5.75 -0.61 -8.00
CA GLY A 144 4.77 -1.37 -8.76
C GLY A 144 5.22 -1.60 -10.20
N LEU A 145 5.74 -0.56 -10.86
CA LEU A 145 6.26 -0.68 -12.23
C LEU A 145 7.49 -1.59 -12.32
N VAL A 146 8.38 -1.55 -11.32
CA VAL A 146 9.51 -2.51 -11.20
C VAL A 146 9.00 -3.93 -11.05
N ALA A 147 8.00 -4.18 -10.20
CA ALA A 147 7.39 -5.50 -10.03
C ALA A 147 6.75 -6.01 -11.34
N GLY A 148 6.06 -5.13 -12.07
CA GLY A 148 5.54 -5.43 -13.40
C GLY A 148 6.66 -5.75 -14.40
N GLY A 149 7.74 -4.97 -14.40
CA GLY A 149 8.92 -5.22 -15.23
C GLY A 149 9.56 -6.58 -14.96
N LYS A 150 9.81 -6.91 -13.69
CA LYS A 150 10.34 -8.23 -13.27
C LYS A 150 9.43 -9.37 -13.72
N LEU A 151 8.10 -9.18 -13.68
CA LEU A 151 7.14 -10.15 -14.19
C LEU A 151 7.31 -10.39 -15.70
N PHE A 152 7.27 -9.33 -16.50
CA PHE A 152 7.34 -9.47 -17.94
C PHE A 152 8.73 -9.97 -18.40
N GLU A 153 9.80 -9.54 -17.74
CA GLU A 153 11.17 -10.03 -17.95
C GLU A 153 11.24 -11.54 -17.67
N THR A 154 10.79 -11.99 -16.49
CA THR A 154 10.92 -13.38 -16.05
C THR A 154 10.05 -14.33 -16.87
N VAL A 155 8.83 -13.91 -17.22
CA VAL A 155 7.84 -14.78 -17.88
C VAL A 155 8.05 -14.85 -19.39
N PHE A 156 8.39 -13.73 -20.02
CA PHE A 156 8.50 -13.64 -21.48
C PHE A 156 9.95 -13.57 -21.98
N GLY A 157 10.95 -13.51 -21.09
CA GLY A 157 12.36 -13.40 -21.46
C GLY A 157 12.68 -12.09 -22.16
N LEU A 158 11.92 -11.04 -21.87
CA LEU A 158 12.11 -9.71 -22.44
C LEU A 158 13.29 -9.01 -21.77
N ASP A 159 13.92 -8.09 -22.51
CA ASP A 159 14.81 -7.11 -21.90
C ASP A 159 14.08 -6.32 -20.81
N TYR A 160 14.76 -6.07 -19.68
CA TYR A 160 14.16 -5.42 -18.52
C TYR A 160 13.52 -4.07 -18.85
N SER A 161 14.20 -3.21 -19.63
CA SER A 161 13.66 -1.89 -19.96
C SER A 161 12.39 -2.00 -20.81
N ILE A 162 12.36 -2.93 -21.77
CA ILE A 162 11.16 -3.22 -22.56
C ILE A 162 10.04 -3.78 -21.68
N ALA A 163 10.37 -4.69 -20.76
CA ALA A 163 9.44 -5.30 -19.83
C ALA A 163 8.77 -4.27 -18.92
N VAL A 164 9.54 -3.32 -18.37
CA VAL A 164 9.02 -2.21 -17.54
C VAL A 164 8.10 -1.30 -18.36
N ILE A 165 8.44 -0.97 -19.61
CA ILE A 165 7.58 -0.15 -20.49
C ILE A 165 6.24 -0.86 -20.73
N ILE A 166 6.26 -2.13 -21.10
CA ILE A 166 5.04 -2.92 -21.35
C ILE A 166 4.21 -3.01 -20.06
N GLY A 167 4.85 -3.33 -18.93
CA GLY A 167 4.18 -3.37 -17.63
C GLY A 167 3.52 -2.05 -17.28
N THR A 168 4.19 -0.93 -17.55
CA THR A 168 3.65 0.42 -17.31
C THR A 168 2.44 0.71 -18.20
N VAL A 169 2.51 0.38 -19.49
CA VAL A 169 1.35 0.55 -20.39
C VAL A 169 0.18 -0.29 -19.91
N CYS A 170 0.40 -1.54 -19.52
CA CYS A 170 -0.64 -2.41 -18.98
C CYS A 170 -1.28 -1.80 -17.71
N VAL A 171 -0.46 -1.31 -16.78
CA VAL A 171 -0.92 -0.74 -15.51
C VAL A 171 -1.66 0.58 -15.73
N VAL A 172 -1.10 1.54 -16.47
CA VAL A 172 -1.65 2.89 -16.62
C VAL A 172 -2.87 2.94 -17.54
N SER A 173 -2.96 2.03 -18.53
CA SER A 173 -3.97 2.08 -19.59
C SER A 173 -5.41 2.05 -19.07
N TYR A 174 -5.67 1.38 -17.95
CA TYR A 174 -7.01 1.28 -17.38
C TYR A 174 -7.25 2.22 -16.18
N THR A 175 -6.18 2.68 -15.51
CA THR A 175 -6.25 3.69 -14.44
C THR A 175 -6.92 4.99 -14.88
N LEU A 176 -6.66 5.41 -16.12
CA LEU A 176 -7.16 6.69 -16.67
C LEU A 176 -8.70 6.76 -16.78
N PHE A 177 -9.35 5.60 -16.86
CA PHE A 177 -10.79 5.51 -17.10
C PHE A 177 -11.58 5.21 -15.81
N GLY A 178 -10.91 4.82 -14.72
CA GLY A 178 -11.55 4.45 -13.45
C GLY A 178 -11.72 5.64 -12.49
N GLY A 179 -12.91 5.78 -11.90
CA GLY A 179 -13.11 6.54 -10.66
C GLY A 179 -12.93 5.64 -9.43
N PHE A 180 -12.98 6.22 -8.22
CA PHE A 180 -12.78 5.50 -6.95
C PHE A 180 -13.64 4.24 -6.80
N LEU A 181 -14.89 4.28 -7.28
CA LEU A 181 -15.77 3.11 -7.25
C LEU A 181 -15.29 2.00 -8.19
N ALA A 182 -14.83 2.34 -9.40
CA ALA A 182 -14.28 1.37 -10.35
C ALA A 182 -13.07 0.67 -9.76
N VAL A 183 -12.12 1.45 -9.22
CA VAL A 183 -10.93 0.94 -8.54
C VAL A 183 -11.32 0.01 -7.38
N SER A 184 -12.29 0.41 -6.55
CA SER A 184 -12.73 -0.41 -5.41
C SER A 184 -13.31 -1.78 -5.80
N TRP A 185 -13.97 -1.88 -6.96
CA TRP A 185 -14.54 -3.14 -7.44
C TRP A 185 -13.52 -4.01 -8.16
N THR A 186 -12.61 -3.43 -8.95
CA THR A 186 -11.50 -4.18 -9.53
C THR A 186 -10.58 -4.72 -8.43
N ASP A 187 -10.27 -3.91 -7.43
CA ASP A 187 -9.43 -4.31 -6.31
C ASP A 187 -10.02 -5.48 -5.52
N LEU A 188 -11.36 -5.57 -5.41
CA LEU A 188 -12.01 -6.71 -4.76
C LEU A 188 -11.67 -8.01 -5.47
N VAL A 189 -11.77 -8.03 -6.81
CA VAL A 189 -11.47 -9.23 -7.62
C VAL A 189 -9.97 -9.51 -7.60
N GLN A 190 -9.15 -8.47 -7.72
CA GLN A 190 -7.68 -8.55 -7.67
C GLN A 190 -7.20 -9.10 -6.32
N GLY A 191 -7.72 -8.60 -5.20
CA GLY A 191 -7.39 -9.08 -3.86
C GLY A 191 -7.78 -10.55 -3.64
N LEU A 192 -8.93 -11.00 -4.16
CA LEU A 192 -9.30 -12.42 -4.11
C LEU A 192 -8.35 -13.28 -4.93
N LEU A 193 -7.98 -12.83 -6.14
CA LEU A 193 -7.02 -13.54 -7.00
C LEU A 193 -5.63 -13.64 -6.33
N MET A 194 -5.17 -12.56 -5.70
CA MET A 194 -3.91 -12.52 -4.94
C MET A 194 -3.90 -13.56 -3.81
N ALA A 195 -4.91 -13.54 -2.94
CA ALA A 195 -5.00 -14.50 -1.83
C ALA A 195 -5.11 -15.94 -2.34
N ALA A 196 -5.87 -16.19 -3.40
CA ALA A 196 -5.95 -17.51 -4.00
C ALA A 196 -4.58 -17.98 -4.50
N ALA A 197 -3.85 -17.13 -5.22
CA ALA A 197 -2.55 -17.48 -5.77
C ALA A 197 -1.50 -17.75 -4.69
N LEU A 198 -1.47 -16.92 -3.64
CA LEU A 198 -0.58 -17.08 -2.48
C LEU A 198 -0.86 -18.34 -1.67
N MET A 199 -2.07 -18.88 -1.71
CA MET A 199 -2.40 -20.14 -1.05
C MET A 199 -2.22 -21.35 -1.96
N ILE A 200 -2.58 -21.25 -3.24
CA ILE A 200 -2.50 -22.36 -4.20
C ILE A 200 -1.05 -22.75 -4.48
N VAL A 201 -0.17 -21.77 -4.72
CA VAL A 201 1.22 -22.03 -5.11
C VAL A 201 1.99 -22.85 -4.06
N PRO A 202 2.11 -22.42 -2.80
CA PRO A 202 2.90 -23.18 -1.84
C PRO A 202 2.25 -24.53 -1.49
N VAL A 203 0.91 -24.64 -1.49
CA VAL A 203 0.23 -25.92 -1.24
C VAL A 203 0.48 -26.93 -2.36
N ALA A 204 0.56 -26.48 -3.62
CA ALA A 204 0.82 -27.37 -4.75
C ALA A 204 2.30 -27.80 -4.84
N VAL A 205 3.22 -26.94 -4.40
CA VAL A 205 4.67 -27.23 -4.45
C VAL A 205 5.12 -28.04 -3.22
N MET A 206 4.49 -27.85 -2.07
CA MET A 206 4.85 -28.51 -0.81
C MET A 206 4.57 -30.01 -0.88
N ASP A 207 5.61 -30.82 -0.73
CA ASP A 207 5.50 -32.27 -0.58
C ASP A 207 5.49 -32.66 0.91
N GLY A 208 4.70 -33.66 1.30
CA GLY A 208 4.63 -34.16 2.68
C GLY A 208 4.03 -33.21 3.75
N GLY A 209 3.61 -32.00 3.39
CA GLY A 209 2.95 -31.04 4.28
C GLY A 209 3.90 -30.29 5.23
N LEU A 210 3.34 -29.52 6.18
CA LEU A 210 4.11 -28.59 7.02
C LEU A 210 5.17 -29.27 7.91
N GLY A 211 4.93 -30.51 8.35
CA GLY A 211 5.91 -31.27 9.13
C GLY A 211 7.14 -31.66 8.31
N GLN A 212 6.94 -32.06 7.06
CA GLN A 212 8.04 -32.35 6.13
C GLN A 212 8.77 -31.08 5.75
N LEU A 213 8.04 -29.99 5.44
CA LEU A 213 8.63 -28.67 5.19
C LEU A 213 9.58 -28.24 6.32
N ALA A 214 9.15 -28.35 7.58
CA ALA A 214 9.99 -28.02 8.72
C ALA A 214 11.24 -28.92 8.79
N THR A 215 11.10 -30.21 8.47
CA THR A 215 12.22 -31.16 8.45
C THR A 215 13.23 -30.79 7.35
N ASP A 216 12.75 -30.50 6.14
CA ASP A 216 13.60 -30.14 5.00
C ASP A 216 14.32 -28.81 5.24
N MET A 217 13.61 -27.81 5.78
CA MET A 217 14.18 -26.53 6.19
C MET A 217 15.28 -26.71 7.24
N HIS A 218 15.05 -27.57 8.24
CA HIS A 218 16.05 -27.87 9.27
C HIS A 218 17.29 -28.54 8.69
N ASN A 219 17.12 -29.45 7.72
CA ASN A 219 18.22 -30.12 7.04
C ASN A 219 19.04 -29.16 6.16
N ILE A 220 18.42 -28.13 5.59
CA ILE A 220 19.10 -27.06 4.84
C ILE A 220 19.88 -26.17 5.82
N ASN A 221 19.18 -25.60 6.79
CA ASN A 221 19.77 -24.77 7.84
C ASN A 221 18.78 -24.64 9.03
N PRO A 222 19.12 -25.15 10.23
CA PRO A 222 18.28 -25.03 11.42
C PRO A 222 17.87 -23.60 11.77
N GLU A 223 18.73 -22.61 11.48
CA GLU A 223 18.50 -21.21 11.83
C GLU A 223 17.31 -20.60 11.08
N LEU A 224 16.94 -21.16 9.93
CA LEU A 224 15.76 -20.74 9.16
C LEU A 224 14.43 -20.94 9.90
N LEU A 225 14.42 -21.76 10.96
CA LEU A 225 13.27 -22.03 11.83
C LEU A 225 13.34 -21.27 13.16
N THR A 226 14.23 -20.29 13.27
CA THR A 226 14.32 -19.44 14.46
C THR A 226 13.74 -18.05 14.18
N LEU A 227 13.12 -17.45 15.18
CA LEU A 227 12.61 -16.07 15.10
C LEU A 227 13.62 -15.04 15.58
N TRP A 228 14.70 -15.47 16.22
CA TRP A 228 15.57 -14.58 17.02
C TRP A 228 17.00 -14.54 16.51
N SER A 229 17.35 -15.38 15.54
CA SER A 229 18.67 -15.43 14.92
C SER A 229 18.51 -15.31 13.41
N ASP A 230 19.50 -14.71 12.76
CA ASP A 230 19.58 -14.68 11.31
C ASP A 230 20.02 -16.05 10.74
N VAL A 231 20.04 -16.17 9.42
CA VAL A 231 20.45 -17.41 8.74
C VAL A 231 21.91 -17.82 8.98
N LYS A 232 22.73 -16.97 9.61
CA LYS A 232 24.11 -17.29 10.01
C LYS A 232 24.20 -17.75 11.46
N GLY A 233 23.09 -17.77 12.20
CA GLY A 233 23.01 -18.11 13.61
C GLY A 233 23.35 -16.95 14.55
N GLU A 234 23.45 -15.74 14.03
CA GLU A 234 23.72 -14.55 14.85
C GLU A 234 22.40 -13.97 15.39
N PRO A 235 22.31 -13.59 16.68
CA PRO A 235 21.09 -13.01 17.22
C PRO A 235 20.67 -11.74 16.49
N LEU A 236 19.40 -11.67 16.10
CA LEU A 236 18.82 -10.46 15.53
C LEU A 236 18.94 -9.31 16.51
N SER A 237 19.51 -8.21 16.02
CA SER A 237 19.62 -6.98 16.82
C SER A 237 18.23 -6.42 17.14
N ALA A 238 18.13 -5.70 18.25
CA ALA A 238 16.90 -4.97 18.58
C ALA A 238 16.51 -3.98 17.46
N ILE A 239 17.51 -3.40 16.78
CA ILE A 239 17.30 -2.51 15.62
C ILE A 239 16.60 -3.24 14.49
N ALA A 240 17.03 -4.47 14.15
CA ALA A 240 16.41 -5.27 13.10
C ALA A 240 14.95 -5.62 13.45
N ILE A 241 14.70 -6.15 14.65
CA ILE A 241 13.35 -6.54 15.08
C ILE A 241 12.41 -5.33 15.12
N ILE A 242 12.85 -4.21 15.71
CA ILE A 242 12.07 -2.97 15.75
C ILE A 242 11.77 -2.48 14.34
N SER A 243 12.74 -2.53 13.44
CA SER A 243 12.60 -2.11 12.04
C SER A 243 11.55 -2.94 11.28
N LEU A 244 11.58 -4.27 11.43
CA LEU A 244 10.63 -5.17 10.79
C LEU A 244 9.21 -4.96 11.33
N VAL A 245 9.04 -4.90 12.66
CA VAL A 245 7.72 -4.71 13.28
C VAL A 245 7.14 -3.33 12.99
N ALA A 246 7.99 -2.29 12.88
CA ALA A 246 7.57 -0.91 12.69
C ALA A 246 6.86 -0.65 11.35
N TRP A 247 6.93 -1.56 10.37
CA TRP A 247 6.07 -1.52 9.19
C TRP A 247 4.58 -1.40 9.56
N GLY A 248 4.14 -2.05 10.64
CA GLY A 248 2.78 -1.93 11.15
C GLY A 248 2.35 -0.50 11.53
N LEU A 249 3.30 0.39 11.83
CA LEU A 249 3.00 1.78 12.16
C LEU A 249 2.61 2.62 10.92
N GLY A 250 3.00 2.19 9.71
CA GLY A 250 2.75 2.97 8.50
C GLY A 250 1.28 3.04 8.10
N TYR A 251 0.46 2.06 8.50
CA TYR A 251 -0.96 1.99 8.16
C TYR A 251 -1.76 3.25 8.50
N PHE A 252 -1.40 3.91 9.60
CA PHE A 252 -2.10 5.10 10.09
C PHE A 252 -1.93 6.31 9.18
N GLY A 253 -0.91 6.30 8.32
CA GLY A 253 -0.57 7.41 7.43
C GLY A 253 -0.92 7.18 5.96
N GLN A 254 -1.36 6.00 5.56
CA GLN A 254 -1.54 5.63 4.14
C GLN A 254 -2.79 6.28 3.51
N PRO A 255 -2.66 7.31 2.65
CA PRO A 255 -3.84 8.05 2.17
C PRO A 255 -4.80 7.18 1.35
N HIS A 256 -4.26 6.24 0.55
CA HIS A 256 -5.03 5.33 -0.29
C HIS A 256 -5.86 4.33 0.52
N ILE A 257 -5.33 3.82 1.65
CA ILE A 257 -6.05 2.95 2.60
C ILE A 257 -7.11 3.77 3.34
N LEU A 258 -6.72 4.91 3.91
CA LEU A 258 -7.60 5.76 4.70
C LEU A 258 -8.79 6.29 3.90
N ALA A 259 -8.63 6.49 2.59
CA ALA A 259 -9.73 6.83 1.69
C ALA A 259 -10.85 5.77 1.67
N ARG A 260 -10.53 4.47 1.82
CA ARG A 260 -11.55 3.39 1.87
C ARG A 260 -12.37 3.46 3.16
N PHE A 261 -11.78 3.89 4.27
CA PHE A 261 -12.52 4.11 5.52
C PHE A 261 -13.54 5.22 5.35
N LYS A 262 -13.12 6.34 4.76
CA LYS A 262 -13.98 7.49 4.47
C LYS A 262 -15.10 7.15 3.49
N ALA A 263 -14.82 6.32 2.48
CA ALA A 263 -15.76 5.90 1.45
C ALA A 263 -16.75 4.80 1.90
N SER A 264 -16.58 4.25 3.11
CA SER A 264 -17.48 3.22 3.61
C SER A 264 -18.88 3.77 3.87
N ARG A 265 -19.89 2.96 3.56
CA ARG A 265 -21.30 3.33 3.64
C ARG A 265 -21.79 3.56 5.07
N SER A 266 -21.35 2.77 6.04
CA SER A 266 -21.79 2.87 7.44
C SER A 266 -20.72 2.45 8.44
N ASN A 267 -20.83 2.89 9.71
CA ASN A 267 -19.90 2.48 10.77
C ASN A 267 -20.03 0.99 11.10
N LYS A 268 -21.25 0.44 11.04
CA LYS A 268 -21.48 -1.01 11.13
C LYS A 268 -20.73 -1.81 10.05
N ASP A 269 -20.73 -1.33 8.80
CA ASP A 269 -20.01 -1.98 7.70
C ASP A 269 -18.49 -2.01 7.98
N LEU A 270 -17.91 -1.00 8.64
CA LEU A 270 -16.48 -0.96 9.00
C LEU A 270 -16.07 -2.07 9.96
N THR A 271 -16.96 -2.50 10.87
CA THR A 271 -16.65 -3.62 11.78
C THR A 271 -16.55 -4.94 11.02
N THR A 272 -17.45 -5.17 10.06
CA THR A 272 -17.42 -6.33 9.18
C THR A 272 -16.22 -6.26 8.24
N ALA A 273 -15.98 -5.10 7.64
CA ALA A 273 -14.85 -4.85 6.76
C ALA A 273 -13.51 -5.12 7.46
N ARG A 274 -13.35 -4.69 8.71
CA ARG A 274 -12.16 -5.00 9.53
C ARG A 274 -11.92 -6.51 9.62
N ARG A 275 -12.94 -7.31 9.92
CA ARG A 275 -12.79 -8.78 10.05
C ARG A 275 -12.35 -9.40 8.73
N ILE A 276 -12.95 -8.96 7.62
CA ILE A 276 -12.58 -9.41 6.28
C ILE A 276 -11.14 -9.00 5.96
N ALA A 277 -10.77 -7.74 6.18
CA ALA A 277 -9.44 -7.20 5.86
C ALA A 277 -8.35 -7.90 6.68
N VAL A 278 -8.54 -8.07 7.99
CA VAL A 278 -7.57 -8.74 8.86
C VAL A 278 -7.46 -10.23 8.53
N GLY A 279 -8.58 -10.91 8.27
CA GLY A 279 -8.57 -12.31 7.86
C GLY A 279 -7.87 -12.53 6.51
N TRP A 280 -8.16 -11.68 5.54
CA TRP A 280 -7.51 -11.70 4.22
C TRP A 280 -6.02 -11.37 4.31
N THR A 281 -5.63 -10.40 5.15
CA THR A 281 -4.22 -10.04 5.39
C THR A 281 -3.47 -11.20 6.02
N ALA A 282 -4.03 -11.81 7.07
CA ALA A 282 -3.43 -12.96 7.74
C ALA A 282 -3.22 -14.14 6.77
N LEU A 283 -4.23 -14.46 5.96
CA LEU A 283 -4.16 -15.53 4.97
C LEU A 283 -3.08 -15.23 3.91
N SER A 284 -3.08 -14.01 3.39
CA SER A 284 -2.14 -13.60 2.34
C SER A 284 -0.69 -13.55 2.84
N MET A 285 -0.46 -13.04 4.05
CA MET A 285 0.86 -13.04 4.70
C MET A 285 1.38 -14.46 4.91
N ALA A 286 0.52 -15.35 5.44
CA ALA A 286 0.90 -16.74 5.64
C ALA A 286 1.23 -17.42 4.30
N GLY A 287 0.42 -17.22 3.27
CA GLY A 287 0.68 -17.72 1.93
C GLY A 287 2.00 -17.20 1.35
N ALA A 288 2.27 -15.89 1.45
CA ALA A 288 3.50 -15.28 0.98
C ALA A 288 4.75 -15.82 1.69
N MET A 289 4.70 -15.96 3.02
CA MET A 289 5.78 -16.61 3.75
C MET A 289 5.97 -18.06 3.28
N LEU A 290 4.89 -18.83 3.15
CA LEU A 290 4.98 -20.22 2.70
C LEU A 290 5.56 -20.34 1.28
N VAL A 291 5.25 -19.41 0.36
CA VAL A 291 5.88 -19.37 -0.97
C VAL A 291 7.40 -19.25 -0.84
N GLY A 292 7.89 -18.36 0.02
CA GLY A 292 9.34 -18.19 0.22
C GLY A 292 10.00 -19.44 0.82
N LEU A 293 9.41 -20.00 1.87
CA LEU A 293 9.94 -21.18 2.56
C LEU A 293 9.94 -22.43 1.68
N VAL A 294 8.80 -22.71 1.03
CA VAL A 294 8.68 -23.85 0.09
C VAL A 294 9.57 -23.63 -1.13
N GLY A 295 9.69 -22.37 -1.59
CA GLY A 295 10.59 -22.00 -2.67
C GLY A 295 12.06 -22.29 -2.36
N LEU A 296 12.49 -22.06 -1.10
CA LEU A 296 13.84 -22.38 -0.66
C LEU A 296 14.11 -23.89 -0.72
N VAL A 297 13.22 -24.69 -0.16
CA VAL A 297 13.32 -26.17 -0.24
C VAL A 297 13.33 -26.63 -1.69
N TRP A 298 12.45 -26.08 -2.53
CA TRP A 298 12.37 -26.47 -3.93
C TRP A 298 13.67 -26.14 -4.69
N VAL A 299 14.21 -24.92 -4.55
CA VAL A 299 15.44 -24.51 -5.25
C VAL A 299 16.65 -25.34 -4.79
N THR A 300 16.80 -25.56 -3.49
CA THR A 300 17.90 -26.38 -2.95
C THR A 300 17.82 -27.85 -3.38
N GLY A 301 16.60 -28.39 -3.56
CA GLY A 301 16.35 -29.74 -4.06
C GLY A 301 16.53 -29.94 -5.56
N HIS A 302 16.73 -28.88 -6.36
CA HIS A 302 16.87 -28.94 -7.82
C HIS A 302 18.22 -28.39 -8.31
N PRO A 303 19.29 -29.21 -8.26
CA PRO A 303 20.62 -28.82 -8.72
C PRO A 303 20.60 -28.26 -10.14
N GLY A 304 21.18 -27.06 -10.32
CA GLY A 304 21.19 -26.34 -11.60
C GLY A 304 20.16 -25.21 -11.70
N THR A 305 19.25 -25.09 -10.73
CA THR A 305 18.42 -23.89 -10.60
C THR A 305 19.10 -22.89 -9.69
N GLN A 306 19.46 -21.72 -10.23
CA GLN A 306 19.98 -20.59 -9.45
C GLN A 306 18.96 -19.45 -9.51
N LEU A 307 18.69 -18.84 -8.34
CA LEU A 307 17.80 -17.71 -8.21
C LEU A 307 18.58 -16.55 -7.59
N ASP A 308 19.10 -15.65 -8.43
CA ASP A 308 19.91 -14.51 -7.97
C ASP A 308 19.04 -13.42 -7.31
N ASP A 309 17.76 -13.36 -7.68
CA ASP A 309 16.78 -12.42 -7.13
C ASP A 309 15.64 -13.19 -6.45
N GLY A 310 15.64 -13.19 -5.12
CA GLY A 310 14.61 -13.82 -4.30
C GLY A 310 13.20 -13.29 -4.60
N GLU A 311 13.04 -12.06 -5.09
CA GLU A 311 11.74 -11.50 -5.47
C GLU A 311 11.12 -12.23 -6.68
N LYS A 312 11.88 -13.07 -7.38
CA LYS A 312 11.41 -13.92 -8.48
C LYS A 312 10.93 -15.31 -8.04
N ILE A 313 11.01 -15.66 -6.75
CA ILE A 313 10.70 -17.03 -6.27
C ILE A 313 9.27 -17.48 -6.60
N PHE A 314 8.28 -16.61 -6.43
CA PHE A 314 6.89 -16.93 -6.77
C PHE A 314 6.74 -17.27 -8.26
N MET A 315 7.35 -16.47 -9.13
CA MET A 315 7.28 -16.65 -10.59
C MET A 315 7.99 -17.93 -11.02
N LEU A 316 9.13 -18.24 -10.41
CA LEU A 316 9.85 -19.49 -10.63
C LEU A 316 8.95 -20.69 -10.34
N LEU A 317 8.39 -20.77 -9.13
CA LEU A 317 7.54 -21.89 -8.73
C LEU A 317 6.30 -22.04 -9.62
N VAL A 318 5.68 -20.93 -9.99
CA VAL A 318 4.51 -20.97 -10.87
C VAL A 318 4.85 -21.51 -12.26
N ASN A 319 5.96 -21.06 -12.84
CA ASN A 319 6.39 -21.48 -14.18
C ASN A 319 6.89 -22.93 -14.23
N THR A 320 7.42 -23.45 -13.13
CA THR A 320 7.98 -24.81 -13.08
C THR A 320 6.94 -25.88 -12.74
N VAL A 321 5.96 -25.56 -11.89
CA VAL A 321 5.01 -26.55 -11.34
C VAL A 321 3.69 -26.59 -12.10
N PHE A 322 3.20 -25.47 -12.61
CA PHE A 322 1.83 -25.38 -13.12
C PHE A 322 1.74 -25.48 -14.64
N HIS A 323 0.63 -26.05 -15.11
CA HIS A 323 0.27 -26.00 -16.53
C HIS A 323 0.18 -24.53 -17.01
N PRO A 324 0.62 -24.19 -18.23
CA PRO A 324 0.75 -22.79 -18.70
C PRO A 324 -0.50 -21.91 -18.54
N VAL A 325 -1.69 -22.49 -18.70
CA VAL A 325 -2.96 -21.77 -18.48
C VAL A 325 -3.16 -21.41 -16.99
N ILE A 326 -2.88 -22.35 -16.07
CA ILE A 326 -3.00 -22.08 -14.63
C ILE A 326 -1.88 -21.13 -14.20
N ALA A 327 -0.66 -21.34 -14.72
CA ALA A 327 0.46 -20.45 -14.49
C ALA A 327 0.11 -19.02 -14.88
N GLY A 328 -0.49 -18.81 -16.06
CA GLY A 328 -0.94 -17.50 -16.50
C GLY A 328 -1.99 -16.84 -15.59
N ILE A 329 -2.93 -17.61 -15.04
CA ILE A 329 -3.91 -17.08 -14.06
C ILE A 329 -3.21 -16.69 -12.74
N LEU A 330 -2.29 -17.51 -12.25
CA LEU A 330 -1.55 -17.25 -11.01
C LEU A 330 -0.58 -16.07 -11.18
N LEU A 331 0.10 -15.96 -12.32
CA LEU A 331 0.96 -14.83 -12.66
C LEU A 331 0.16 -13.54 -12.87
N ALA A 332 -1.08 -13.63 -13.35
CA ALA A 332 -1.98 -12.48 -13.41
C ALA A 332 -2.32 -11.94 -12.01
N ALA A 333 -2.11 -12.71 -10.93
CA ALA A 333 -2.21 -12.19 -9.57
C ALA A 333 -1.12 -11.15 -9.25
N ILE A 334 0.07 -11.26 -9.85
CA ILE A 334 1.11 -10.22 -9.73
C ILE A 334 0.67 -8.95 -10.45
N LEU A 335 0.17 -9.07 -11.68
CA LEU A 335 -0.41 -7.92 -12.39
C LEU A 335 -1.53 -7.29 -11.57
N ALA A 336 -2.45 -8.10 -11.03
CA ALA A 336 -3.54 -7.65 -10.18
C ALA A 336 -3.06 -6.85 -8.96
N ALA A 337 -1.99 -7.31 -8.32
CA ALA A 337 -1.43 -6.65 -7.15
C ALA A 337 -0.76 -5.31 -7.50
N VAL A 338 0.01 -5.26 -8.60
CA VAL A 338 0.63 -4.03 -9.09
C VAL A 338 -0.45 -3.02 -9.54
N MET A 339 -1.42 -3.50 -10.31
CA MET A 339 -2.47 -2.69 -10.92
C MET A 339 -3.40 -2.07 -9.87
N SER A 340 -3.92 -2.85 -8.91
CA SER A 340 -4.76 -2.34 -7.80
C SER A 340 -4.09 -1.24 -6.98
N THR A 341 -2.77 -1.36 -6.80
CA THR A 341 -1.98 -0.39 -6.04
C THR A 341 -1.70 0.86 -6.85
N ALA A 342 -1.16 0.71 -8.06
CA ALA A 342 -0.87 1.83 -8.94
C ALA A 342 -2.13 2.68 -9.21
N ASP A 343 -3.28 2.04 -9.47
CA ASP A 343 -4.55 2.73 -9.63
C ASP A 343 -4.90 3.60 -8.43
N SER A 344 -4.84 3.01 -7.25
CA SER A 344 -5.21 3.68 -6.00
C SER A 344 -4.29 4.85 -5.69
N GLN A 345 -2.99 4.69 -5.95
CA GLN A 345 -1.99 5.72 -5.72
C GLN A 345 -2.08 6.84 -6.74
N LEU A 346 -2.24 6.51 -8.02
CA LEU A 346 -2.42 7.47 -9.09
C LEU A 346 -3.72 8.26 -8.91
N LEU A 347 -4.81 7.62 -8.47
CA LEU A 347 -6.07 8.31 -8.18
C LEU A 347 -5.93 9.30 -7.00
N VAL A 348 -5.25 8.92 -5.92
CA VAL A 348 -5.03 9.83 -4.78
C VAL A 348 -4.01 10.91 -5.12
N SER A 349 -3.00 10.61 -5.94
CA SER A 349 -2.05 11.61 -6.42
C SER A 349 -2.72 12.61 -7.35
N SER A 350 -3.61 12.13 -8.21
CA SER A 350 -4.47 12.95 -9.07
C SER A 350 -5.34 13.90 -8.26
N SER A 351 -5.99 13.44 -7.18
CA SER A 351 -6.78 14.31 -6.31
C SER A 351 -5.93 15.29 -5.51
N ALA A 352 -4.75 14.87 -5.03
CA ALA A 352 -3.80 15.76 -4.38
C ALA A 352 -3.29 16.86 -5.33
N LEU A 353 -2.98 16.52 -6.58
CA LEU A 353 -2.55 17.50 -7.57
C LEU A 353 -3.69 18.45 -7.96
N ALA A 354 -4.89 17.92 -8.20
CA ALA A 354 -5.99 18.69 -8.76
C ALA A 354 -6.78 19.49 -7.70
N GLU A 355 -7.26 18.83 -6.63
CA GLU A 355 -8.08 19.48 -5.59
C GLU A 355 -7.22 20.19 -4.54
N ASP A 356 -6.10 19.58 -4.13
CA ASP A 356 -5.31 20.07 -2.98
C ASP A 356 -4.21 21.07 -3.39
N PHE A 357 -3.69 20.99 -4.63
CA PHE A 357 -2.68 21.90 -5.13
C PHE A 357 -3.23 22.87 -6.19
N TYR A 358 -3.68 22.38 -7.35
CA TYR A 358 -4.10 23.22 -8.48
C TYR A 358 -5.25 24.15 -8.11
N LYS A 359 -6.35 23.59 -7.60
CA LYS A 359 -7.50 24.41 -7.22
C LYS A 359 -7.18 25.36 -6.07
N GLN A 360 -6.43 24.94 -5.05
CA GLN A 360 -6.15 25.81 -3.90
C GLN A 360 -5.15 26.94 -4.22
N VAL A 361 -4.14 26.67 -5.06
CA VAL A 361 -2.99 27.58 -5.25
C VAL A 361 -3.01 28.27 -6.61
N ILE A 362 -3.43 27.58 -7.67
CA ILE A 362 -3.35 28.08 -9.05
C ILE A 362 -4.68 28.69 -9.49
N LYS A 363 -5.79 27.97 -9.31
CA LYS A 363 -7.11 28.41 -9.80
C LYS A 363 -8.26 28.05 -8.82
N PRO A 364 -8.52 28.89 -7.81
CA PRO A 364 -9.58 28.69 -6.79
C PRO A 364 -11.00 28.50 -7.33
N ASP A 365 -11.29 29.04 -8.50
CA ASP A 365 -12.58 29.02 -9.18
C ASP A 365 -12.69 27.91 -10.25
N ALA A 366 -11.74 26.98 -10.31
CA ALA A 366 -11.77 25.86 -11.26
C ALA A 366 -13.05 25.02 -11.14
N THR A 367 -13.67 24.70 -12.28
CA THR A 367 -14.87 23.86 -12.33
C THR A 367 -14.55 22.41 -12.02
N SER A 368 -15.57 21.62 -11.66
CA SER A 368 -15.40 20.18 -11.42
C SER A 368 -14.87 19.44 -12.65
N GLU A 369 -15.26 19.82 -13.88
CA GLU A 369 -14.72 19.20 -15.08
C GLU A 369 -13.22 19.51 -15.27
N GLU A 370 -12.82 20.75 -15.00
CA GLU A 370 -11.42 21.18 -15.11
C GLU A 370 -10.54 20.45 -14.09
N VAL A 371 -10.99 20.33 -12.84
CA VAL A 371 -10.26 19.60 -11.79
C VAL A 371 -10.09 18.13 -12.17
N VAL A 372 -11.13 17.47 -12.68
CA VAL A 372 -11.02 16.07 -13.14
C VAL A 372 -10.04 15.95 -14.31
N MET A 373 -10.05 16.90 -15.26
CA MET A 373 -9.11 16.92 -16.38
C MET A 373 -7.66 17.08 -15.90
N ILE A 374 -7.39 18.03 -14.99
CA ILE A 374 -6.06 18.22 -14.40
C ILE A 374 -5.61 16.97 -13.65
N GLY A 375 -6.52 16.32 -12.92
CA GLY A 375 -6.25 15.05 -12.26
C GLY A 375 -5.78 13.98 -13.25
N ARG A 376 -6.48 13.81 -14.38
CA ARG A 376 -6.10 12.84 -15.44
C ARG A 376 -4.74 13.15 -16.06
N VAL A 377 -4.43 14.42 -16.33
CA VAL A 377 -3.10 14.83 -16.81
C VAL A 377 -2.04 14.51 -15.76
N GLY A 378 -2.34 14.76 -14.48
CA GLY A 378 -1.48 14.41 -13.34
C GLY A 378 -1.12 12.93 -13.31
N VAL A 379 -2.10 12.03 -13.51
CA VAL A 379 -1.85 10.58 -13.58
C VAL A 379 -0.78 10.25 -14.63
N ILE A 380 -0.89 10.82 -15.83
CA ILE A 380 0.05 10.57 -16.93
C ILE A 380 1.45 11.06 -16.55
N VAL A 381 1.56 12.30 -16.06
CA VAL A 381 2.85 12.90 -15.68
C VAL A 381 3.53 12.10 -14.58
N ILE A 382 2.79 11.74 -13.51
CA ILE A 382 3.33 10.97 -12.40
C ILE A 382 3.76 9.58 -12.85
N SER A 383 2.97 8.94 -13.71
CA SER A 383 3.31 7.62 -14.27
C SER A 383 4.59 7.67 -15.10
N LEU A 384 4.82 8.73 -15.88
CA LEU A 384 6.05 8.89 -16.66
C LEU A 384 7.28 9.11 -15.77
N ILE A 385 7.14 9.84 -14.66
CA ILE A 385 8.24 10.03 -13.71
C ILE A 385 8.52 8.74 -12.94
N ALA A 386 7.48 8.03 -12.51
CA ALA A 386 7.60 6.72 -11.87
C ALA A 386 8.25 5.69 -12.82
N LEU A 387 7.89 5.73 -14.11
CA LEU A 387 8.53 4.91 -15.15
C LEU A 387 10.03 5.20 -15.23
N PHE A 388 10.42 6.47 -15.26
CA PHE A 388 11.83 6.86 -15.29
C PHE A 388 12.60 6.31 -14.08
N LEU A 389 12.02 6.37 -12.87
CA LEU A 389 12.63 5.76 -11.68
C LEU A 389 12.72 4.23 -11.78
N ALA A 390 11.67 3.59 -12.31
CA ALA A 390 11.59 2.14 -12.45
C ALA A 390 12.57 1.57 -13.50
N MET A 391 13.21 2.40 -14.32
CA MET A 391 14.22 1.94 -15.28
C MET A 391 15.52 1.47 -14.62
N THR A 392 15.70 1.67 -13.31
CA THR A 392 16.89 1.23 -12.58
C THR A 392 16.74 -0.23 -12.14
N PRO A 393 17.44 -1.20 -12.78
CA PRO A 393 17.16 -2.64 -12.61
C PRO A 393 17.43 -3.18 -11.20
N ASP A 394 18.40 -2.59 -10.50
CA ASP A 394 18.86 -3.05 -9.18
C ASP A 394 17.92 -2.64 -8.02
N SER A 395 16.80 -1.97 -8.33
CA SER A 395 15.87 -1.53 -7.29
C SER A 395 15.03 -2.71 -6.76
N SER A 396 15.16 -3.00 -5.46
CA SER A 396 14.25 -3.92 -4.77
C SER A 396 12.84 -3.34 -4.70
N VAL A 397 11.84 -4.17 -5.01
CA VAL A 397 10.42 -3.81 -4.83
C VAL A 397 10.17 -3.53 -3.35
N LEU A 398 10.61 -4.41 -2.45
CA LEU A 398 10.45 -4.23 -1.01
C LEU A 398 11.10 -2.94 -0.50
N GLY A 399 12.30 -2.60 -0.97
CA GLY A 399 13.02 -1.38 -0.57
C GLY A 399 12.31 -0.08 -0.99
N LEU A 400 11.84 0.00 -2.24
CA LEU A 400 11.09 1.15 -2.73
C LEU A 400 9.76 1.33 -1.99
N VAL A 401 9.04 0.23 -1.75
CA VAL A 401 7.82 0.24 -0.93
C VAL A 401 8.12 0.71 0.48
N SER A 402 9.15 0.15 1.12
CA SER A 402 9.55 0.51 2.49
C SER A 402 9.76 2.03 2.62
N TYR A 403 10.49 2.63 1.69
CA TYR A 403 10.77 4.05 1.72
C TYR A 403 9.51 4.91 1.63
N ALA A 404 8.64 4.62 0.67
CA ALA A 404 7.37 5.33 0.52
C ALA A 404 6.44 5.11 1.72
N TRP A 405 6.37 3.86 2.20
CA TRP A 405 5.56 3.45 3.34
C TRP A 405 5.93 4.22 4.61
N ALA A 406 7.24 4.34 4.89
CA ALA A 406 7.77 5.15 5.98
C ALA A 406 7.42 6.63 5.83
N GLY A 407 7.57 7.17 4.61
CA GLY A 407 7.17 8.52 4.23
C GLY A 407 5.76 8.88 4.67
N PHE A 408 4.79 8.08 4.23
CA PHE A 408 3.38 8.25 4.58
C PHE A 408 3.14 8.07 6.09
N GLY A 409 3.70 7.00 6.66
CA GLY A 409 3.55 6.69 8.08
C GLY A 409 3.99 7.83 9.00
N ALA A 410 5.16 8.41 8.73
CA ALA A 410 5.73 9.49 9.53
C ALA A 410 5.03 10.84 9.29
N ALA A 411 4.75 11.20 8.03
CA ALA A 411 4.13 12.48 7.70
C ALA A 411 2.67 12.54 8.18
N PHE A 412 1.90 11.46 8.01
CA PHE A 412 0.45 11.49 8.23
C PHE A 412 0.00 10.67 9.43
N GLY A 413 0.68 9.59 9.81
CA GLY A 413 0.22 8.68 10.87
C GLY A 413 -0.08 9.38 12.20
N PRO A 414 0.91 10.07 12.81
CA PRO A 414 0.69 10.84 14.03
C PRO A 414 -0.35 11.94 13.88
N ALA A 415 -0.33 12.66 12.75
CA ALA A 415 -1.26 13.75 12.49
C ALA A 415 -2.71 13.26 12.42
N VAL A 416 -2.96 12.13 11.75
CA VAL A 416 -4.27 11.49 11.64
C VAL A 416 -4.73 10.99 13.01
N VAL A 417 -3.93 10.18 13.69
CA VAL A 417 -4.32 9.60 14.99
C VAL A 417 -4.63 10.70 16.00
N LEU A 418 -3.74 11.68 16.16
CA LEU A 418 -3.98 12.77 17.11
C LEU A 418 -5.17 13.65 16.70
N SER A 419 -5.41 13.87 15.40
CA SER A 419 -6.61 14.61 14.94
C SER A 419 -7.93 13.95 15.37
N LEU A 420 -7.95 12.61 15.47
CA LEU A 420 -9.15 11.81 15.79
C LEU A 420 -9.43 11.67 17.29
N TYR A 421 -8.44 11.92 18.14
CA TYR A 421 -8.50 11.64 19.58
C TYR A 421 -8.11 12.82 20.49
N TRP A 422 -7.23 13.71 20.03
CA TRP A 422 -6.74 14.82 20.84
C TRP A 422 -7.39 16.13 20.42
N SER A 423 -8.33 16.60 21.24
CA SER A 423 -9.04 17.87 21.03
C SER A 423 -8.11 19.09 21.06
N GLY A 424 -7.04 19.05 21.85
CA GLY A 424 -6.10 20.15 22.04
C GLY A 424 -5.08 20.37 20.90
N MET A 425 -5.08 19.49 19.89
CA MET A 425 -4.25 19.65 18.69
C MET A 425 -4.73 20.84 17.86
N ASN A 426 -3.79 21.66 17.38
CA ASN A 426 -4.11 22.83 16.55
C ASN A 426 -3.45 22.77 15.17
N ARG A 427 -3.79 23.75 14.32
CA ARG A 427 -3.27 23.88 12.94
C ARG A 427 -1.73 23.83 12.88
N ASN A 428 -1.05 24.58 13.74
CA ASN A 428 0.40 24.70 13.70
C ASN A 428 1.09 23.41 14.14
N GLY A 429 0.52 22.72 15.14
CA GLY A 429 0.96 21.38 15.52
C GLY A 429 0.79 20.37 14.39
N ALA A 430 -0.36 20.36 13.71
CA ALA A 430 -0.59 19.51 12.55
C ALA A 430 0.44 19.74 11.45
N LEU A 431 0.68 21.01 11.10
CA LEU A 431 1.64 21.40 10.08
C LEU A 431 3.08 20.99 10.44
N ALA A 432 3.48 21.23 11.69
CA ALA A 432 4.80 20.85 12.18
C ALA A 432 5.00 19.33 12.17
N GLY A 433 3.99 18.55 12.58
CA GLY A 433 4.03 17.09 12.50
C GLY A 433 4.27 16.57 11.10
N ILE A 434 3.47 17.04 10.14
CA ILE A 434 3.56 16.61 8.74
C ILE A 434 4.94 16.95 8.15
N LEU A 435 5.41 18.19 8.37
CA LEU A 435 6.73 18.62 7.89
C LEU A 435 7.86 17.83 8.52
N ILE A 436 7.89 17.73 9.86
CA ILE A 436 8.97 17.05 10.58
C ILE A 436 8.96 15.56 10.26
N GLY A 437 7.80 14.91 10.22
CA GLY A 437 7.68 13.51 9.84
C GLY A 437 8.24 13.24 8.44
N GLY A 438 7.76 13.98 7.43
CA GLY A 438 8.21 13.81 6.05
C GLY A 438 9.70 14.14 5.84
N VAL A 439 10.19 15.24 6.43
CA VAL A 439 11.61 15.61 6.35
C VAL A 439 12.51 14.59 7.05
N THR A 440 12.06 14.03 8.18
CA THR A 440 12.82 13.00 8.90
C THR A 440 13.09 11.80 7.99
N ILE A 441 12.13 11.35 7.20
CA ILE A 441 12.34 10.21 6.28
C ILE A 441 13.42 10.53 5.23
N VAL A 442 13.39 11.74 4.65
CA VAL A 442 14.37 12.15 3.64
C VAL A 442 15.77 12.26 4.23
N VAL A 443 15.91 12.88 5.40
CA VAL A 443 17.20 13.10 6.06
C VAL A 443 17.75 11.81 6.66
N TRP A 444 16.92 11.05 7.39
CA TRP A 444 17.34 9.83 8.07
C TRP A 444 17.85 8.77 7.09
N LYS A 445 17.26 8.69 5.88
CA LYS A 445 17.69 7.75 4.84
C LYS A 445 19.15 7.95 4.41
N GLN A 446 19.70 9.15 4.61
CA GLN A 446 21.08 9.50 4.25
C GLN A 446 22.08 9.24 5.38
N LEU A 447 21.61 8.84 6.56
CA LEU A 447 22.42 8.57 7.74
C LEU A 447 22.65 7.07 7.88
N THR A 448 23.84 6.68 8.34
CA THR A 448 24.21 5.26 8.49
C THR A 448 24.97 5.04 9.79
N GLY A 449 24.81 3.86 10.38
CA GLY A 449 25.58 3.37 11.51
C GLY A 449 24.85 3.44 12.84
N GLY A 450 24.88 2.33 13.57
CA GLY A 450 24.36 2.24 14.93
C GLY A 450 22.87 2.56 14.96
N TRP A 451 22.45 3.54 15.77
CA TRP A 451 21.05 3.93 15.85
C TRP A 451 20.46 4.44 14.52
N PHE A 452 21.28 4.95 13.59
CA PHE A 452 20.79 5.43 12.30
C PHE A 452 20.35 4.30 11.36
N ASP A 453 20.73 3.05 11.66
CA ASP A 453 20.31 1.87 10.88
C ASP A 453 18.87 1.42 11.20
N VAL A 454 18.21 2.05 12.18
CA VAL A 454 16.78 1.82 12.45
C VAL A 454 15.94 2.32 11.29
N TYR A 455 14.93 1.54 10.93
CA TYR A 455 13.98 1.89 9.88
C TYR A 455 13.39 3.29 10.11
N GLU A 456 13.45 4.13 9.08
CA GLU A 456 13.27 5.58 9.18
C GLU A 456 11.88 5.97 9.70
N ILE A 457 10.89 5.09 9.56
CA ILE A 457 9.53 5.30 10.08
C ILE A 457 9.50 5.50 11.60
N VAL A 458 10.37 4.82 12.35
CA VAL A 458 10.39 4.85 13.82
C VAL A 458 10.73 6.25 14.33
N PRO A 459 11.90 6.82 14.01
CA PRO A 459 12.22 8.20 14.39
C PRO A 459 11.27 9.20 13.72
N GLY A 460 10.82 8.96 12.48
CA GLY A 460 9.86 9.82 11.79
C GLY A 460 8.54 9.99 12.55
N ILE A 461 7.96 8.90 13.03
CA ILE A 461 6.74 8.92 13.85
C ILE A 461 6.98 9.58 15.20
N ILE A 462 8.11 9.30 15.85
CA ILE A 462 8.47 9.89 17.15
C ILE A 462 8.60 11.42 17.02
N PHE A 463 9.40 11.89 16.07
CA PHE A 463 9.64 13.32 15.88
C PHE A 463 8.38 14.06 15.40
N SER A 464 7.60 13.45 14.51
CA SER A 464 6.30 13.99 14.10
C SER A 464 5.35 14.14 15.29
N THR A 465 5.24 13.11 16.14
CA THR A 465 4.39 13.15 17.34
C THR A 465 4.85 14.23 18.32
N ILE A 466 6.16 14.32 18.60
CA ILE A 466 6.73 15.35 19.47
C ILE A 466 6.44 16.74 18.90
N ALA A 467 6.67 16.95 17.60
CA ALA A 467 6.41 18.22 16.94
C ALA A 467 4.93 18.64 17.06
N ILE A 468 3.99 17.71 16.84
CA ILE A 468 2.56 17.98 17.00
C ILE A 468 2.23 18.45 18.41
N VAL A 469 2.69 17.72 19.42
CA VAL A 469 2.37 18.01 20.82
C VAL A 469 3.01 19.32 21.28
N VAL A 470 4.30 19.50 21.02
CA VAL A 470 5.06 20.67 21.46
C VAL A 470 4.56 21.93 20.76
N VAL A 471 4.42 21.91 19.43
CA VAL A 471 4.01 23.11 18.68
C VAL A 471 2.55 23.46 18.97
N SER A 472 1.65 22.48 19.13
CA SER A 472 0.26 22.78 19.53
C SER A 472 0.22 23.52 20.87
N LYS A 473 0.98 23.05 21.87
CA LYS A 473 1.03 23.69 23.19
C LYS A 473 1.71 25.07 23.15
N MET A 474 2.83 25.20 22.44
CA MET A 474 3.56 26.46 22.32
C MET A 474 2.77 27.54 21.57
N THR A 475 1.89 27.15 20.66
CA THR A 475 1.08 28.09 19.85
C THR A 475 -0.33 28.30 20.39
N GLY A 476 -0.55 28.06 21.69
CA GLY A 476 -1.78 28.42 22.39
C GLY A 476 -2.89 27.36 22.36
N GLY A 477 -2.62 26.14 21.89
CA GLY A 477 -3.61 25.06 21.82
C GLY A 477 -4.66 25.25 20.72
N ALA A 478 -5.71 24.43 20.75
CA ALA A 478 -6.81 24.48 19.81
C ALA A 478 -7.73 25.69 20.09
N ALA A 479 -8.12 26.41 19.04
CA ALA A 479 -9.12 27.47 19.12
C ALA A 479 -10.49 26.92 19.54
N GLU A 480 -11.34 27.78 20.10
CA GLU A 480 -12.67 27.38 20.60
C GLU A 480 -13.54 26.72 19.52
N GLU A 481 -13.56 27.26 18.30
CA GLU A 481 -14.25 26.66 17.15
C GLU A 481 -13.77 25.23 16.85
N VAL A 482 -12.46 24.99 16.96
CA VAL A 482 -11.83 23.68 16.69
C VAL A 482 -12.15 22.68 17.80
N LEU A 483 -12.23 23.15 19.05
CA LEU A 483 -12.67 22.35 20.19
C LEU A 483 -14.15 21.97 20.07
N GLU A 484 -15.01 22.92 19.70
CA GLU A 484 -16.43 22.66 19.55
C GLU A 484 -16.73 21.70 18.39
N GLN A 485 -16.04 21.88 17.25
CA GLN A 485 -16.10 20.94 16.14
C GLN A 485 -15.71 19.52 16.58
N HIS A 486 -14.70 19.38 17.45
CA HIS A 486 -14.30 18.07 17.98
C HIS A 486 -15.35 17.46 18.90
N LYS A 487 -15.97 18.25 19.79
CA LYS A 487 -17.07 17.76 20.64
C LYS A 487 -18.28 17.32 19.82
N GLU A 488 -18.63 18.06 18.77
CA GLU A 488 -19.73 17.67 17.88
C GLU A 488 -19.41 16.36 17.15
N TYR A 489 -18.16 16.17 16.74
CA TYR A 489 -17.68 14.90 16.18
C TYR A 489 -17.87 13.73 17.15
N GLU A 490 -17.50 13.91 18.42
CA GLU A 490 -17.65 12.86 19.43
C GLU A 490 -19.13 12.48 19.65
N LYS A 491 -20.06 13.45 19.56
CA LYS A 491 -21.50 13.16 19.59
C LYS A 491 -21.94 12.34 18.37
N LYS A 492 -21.54 12.77 17.16
CA LYS A 492 -21.86 12.07 15.89
C LYS A 492 -21.27 10.67 15.82
N LEU A 493 -20.19 10.38 16.55
CA LEU A 493 -19.60 9.04 16.64
C LEU A 493 -20.58 8.01 17.23
N VAL A 494 -21.49 8.46 18.10
CA VAL A 494 -22.55 7.64 18.72
C VAL A 494 -23.78 7.58 17.82
N GLU A 495 -24.15 8.71 17.21
CA GLU A 495 -25.36 8.82 16.36
C GLU A 495 -25.24 8.06 15.03
N LEU A 496 -24.04 8.00 14.46
CA LEU A 496 -23.77 7.32 13.18
C LEU A 496 -23.34 5.85 13.34
N ASP A 497 -23.39 5.29 14.56
CA ASP A 497 -22.93 3.93 14.84
C ASP A 497 -23.85 2.83 14.26
#